data_AF-A0A482ZH07-F1
#
_entry.id   AF-A0A482ZH07-F1
#
_cell.length_a   1.000
_cell.length_b   1.000
_cell.length_c   1.000
_cell.angle_alpha   90.00
_cell.angle_beta   90.00
_cell.angle_gamma   90.00
#
_symmetry.space_group_name_H-M   'P 1'
#
loop_
_entity.id
_entity.type
_entity.pdbx_description
1 polymer ?
#
loop_
_entity_poly.entity_id
_entity_poly.type
_entity_poly.pdbx_seq_one_letter_code
_entity_poly.pdbx_strand_id
1 'polypeptide(L)'
;MAHTFKLNKESLKREFSVYVVISHSKEKAKLYVGKTGDNRAGCNPIISRCGNHFSYNKIHSQVRNKITNHEKYEYTYVFDHFGEYLEAESDDERKKKIDEINEMERCLNKKIQEITTEKIVLLNPLKRDCDNTFDTPKNKQKIINIVKKVEELIGG
;
A
#
# COMPACT_ATOMS: atom_id res chain seq x y z
N MET A 1 16.02 24.75 -9.13
CA MET A 1 15.52 24.00 -10.28
C MET A 1 14.02 23.75 -10.05
N ALA A 2 13.18 23.81 -11.08
CA ALA A 2 11.77 23.45 -10.94
C ALA A 2 11.62 21.92 -11.08
N HIS A 3 10.70 21.32 -10.32
CA HIS A 3 10.45 19.88 -10.32
C HIS A 3 8.97 19.60 -10.63
N THR A 4 8.72 18.50 -11.33
CA THR A 4 7.37 18.07 -11.71
C THR A 4 6.95 16.86 -10.88
N PHE A 5 5.73 16.87 -10.37
CA PHE A 5 5.11 15.75 -9.69
C PHE A 5 3.90 15.25 -10.50
N LYS A 6 3.82 13.95 -10.76
CA LYS A 6 2.76 13.35 -11.59
C LYS A 6 1.86 12.48 -10.75
N LEU A 7 0.55 12.70 -10.89
CA LEU A 7 -0.49 11.88 -10.28
C LEU A 7 -1.09 10.93 -11.31
N ASN A 8 -1.35 9.69 -10.89
CA ASN A 8 -2.05 8.71 -11.71
C ASN A 8 -3.58 8.85 -11.49
N LYS A 9 -4.39 8.77 -12.56
CA LYS A 9 -5.85 8.93 -12.45
C LYS A 9 -6.51 7.94 -11.46
N GLU A 10 -6.00 6.72 -11.36
CA GLU A 10 -6.51 5.70 -10.42
C GLU A 10 -6.21 6.11 -8.97
N SER A 11 -5.09 6.80 -8.72
CA SER A 11 -4.78 7.32 -7.38
C SER A 11 -5.75 8.42 -6.92
N LEU A 12 -6.52 9.00 -7.84
CA LEU A 12 -7.53 10.02 -7.54
C LEU A 12 -8.88 9.44 -7.12
N LYS A 13 -9.08 8.13 -7.27
CA LYS A 13 -10.33 7.47 -6.90
C LYS A 13 -10.53 7.39 -5.40
N ARG A 14 -11.79 7.48 -4.98
CA ARG A 14 -12.22 7.36 -3.59
C ARG A 14 -12.62 5.90 -3.33
N GLU A 15 -11.62 5.04 -3.23
CA GLU A 15 -11.79 3.61 -3.00
C GLU A 15 -10.84 3.09 -1.92
N PHE A 16 -11.27 2.05 -1.20
CA PHE A 16 -10.40 1.27 -0.33
C PHE A 16 -9.30 0.62 -1.17
N SER A 17 -8.07 0.68 -0.71
CA SER A 17 -6.92 0.14 -1.43
C SER A 17 -5.86 -0.42 -0.52
N VAL A 18 -5.18 -1.45 -1.01
CA VAL A 18 -3.89 -1.88 -0.49
C VAL A 18 -2.80 -1.49 -1.48
N TYR A 19 -1.60 -1.26 -0.98
CA TYR A 19 -0.48 -0.79 -1.78
C TYR A 19 0.85 -1.31 -1.27
N VAL A 20 1.83 -1.34 -2.17
CA VAL A 20 3.25 -1.50 -1.89
C VAL A 20 3.96 -0.21 -2.27
N VAL A 21 4.68 0.37 -1.31
CA VAL A 21 5.64 1.44 -1.57
C VAL A 21 6.98 0.79 -1.87
N ILE A 22 7.52 1.06 -3.04
CA ILE A 22 8.84 0.63 -3.46
C ILE A 22 9.77 1.83 -3.36
N SER A 23 10.86 1.70 -2.62
CA SER A 23 11.95 2.65 -2.63
C SER A 23 13.16 2.02 -3.31
N HIS A 24 13.59 2.63 -4.41
CA HIS A 24 14.72 2.14 -5.19
C HIS A 24 16.01 2.86 -4.81
N SER A 25 17.05 2.07 -4.57
CA SER A 25 18.44 2.51 -4.67
C SER A 25 19.17 1.66 -5.70
N LYS A 26 20.37 2.08 -6.11
CA LYS A 26 21.18 1.37 -7.12
C LYS A 26 21.44 -0.11 -6.80
N GLU A 27 21.40 -0.51 -5.53
CA GLU A 27 21.81 -1.85 -5.09
C GLU A 27 20.72 -2.63 -4.34
N LYS A 28 19.71 -1.93 -3.82
CA LYS A 28 18.68 -2.52 -2.96
C LYS A 28 17.32 -1.87 -3.16
N ALA A 29 16.28 -2.69 -3.13
CA ALA A 29 14.89 -2.24 -3.04
C ALA A 29 14.41 -2.39 -1.59
N LYS A 30 13.73 -1.38 -1.05
CA LYS A 30 12.97 -1.54 0.20
C LYS A 30 11.49 -1.39 -0.08
N LEU A 31 10.72 -2.33 0.43
CA LEU A 31 9.28 -2.44 0.24
C LEU A 31 8.55 -2.07 1.54
N TYR A 32 7.40 -1.43 1.43
CA TYR A 32 6.48 -1.22 2.53
C TYR A 32 5.07 -1.55 2.08
N VAL A 33 4.39 -2.45 2.78
CA VAL A 33 3.01 -2.81 2.47
C VAL A 33 2.08 -1.95 3.33
N GLY A 34 1.01 -1.43 2.76
CA GLY A 34 0.03 -0.70 3.53
C GLY A 34 -1.34 -0.71 2.90
N LYS A 35 -2.26 -0.03 3.58
CA LYS A 35 -3.65 0.13 3.15
C LYS A 35 -4.15 1.54 3.38
N THR A 36 -5.28 1.85 2.76
CA THR A 36 -6.05 3.05 3.08
C THR A 36 -6.81 2.86 4.39
N GLY A 37 -7.04 3.99 5.07
CA GLY A 37 -7.90 4.02 6.24
C GLY A 37 -9.35 4.16 5.83
N ASP A 38 -10.19 4.41 6.82
CA ASP A 38 -11.55 4.82 6.58
C ASP A 38 -11.62 6.33 6.28
N ASN A 39 -11.63 6.65 5.00
CA ASN A 39 -11.54 8.02 4.48
C ASN A 39 -12.88 8.51 3.93
N ARG A 40 -14.01 8.15 4.56
CA ARG A 40 -15.34 8.55 4.10
C ARG A 40 -15.53 10.08 4.05
N ALA A 41 -15.23 10.78 5.13
CA ALA A 41 -15.25 12.24 5.15
C ALA A 41 -13.82 12.77 5.21
N GLY A 42 -13.16 12.95 4.06
CA GLY A 42 -11.80 13.47 4.08
C GLY A 42 -11.04 13.49 2.77
N CYS A 43 -9.72 13.43 2.90
CA CYS A 43 -8.78 13.51 1.79
C CYS A 43 -8.83 12.25 0.92
N ASN A 44 -8.40 12.39 -0.34
CA ASN A 44 -8.20 11.27 -1.25
C ASN A 44 -7.41 10.13 -0.54
N PRO A 45 -7.89 8.87 -0.57
CA PRO A 45 -7.32 7.77 0.21
C PRO A 45 -5.83 7.52 -0.06
N ILE A 46 -5.43 7.31 -1.32
CA ILE A 46 -4.04 6.98 -1.68
C ILE A 46 -3.13 8.19 -1.48
N ILE A 47 -3.54 9.38 -1.95
CA ILE A 47 -2.72 10.60 -1.85
C ILE A 47 -2.49 10.99 -0.40
N SER A 48 -3.52 10.88 0.45
CA SER A 48 -3.38 11.13 1.89
C SER A 48 -2.38 10.17 2.54
N ARG A 49 -2.43 8.87 2.19
CA ARG A 49 -1.46 7.89 2.70
C ARG A 49 -0.03 8.18 2.23
N CYS A 50 0.14 8.58 0.96
CA CYS A 50 1.43 9.00 0.43
C CYS A 50 1.99 10.20 1.22
N GLY A 51 1.18 11.26 1.38
CA GLY A 51 1.58 12.43 2.18
C GLY A 51 1.91 12.09 3.62
N ASN A 52 1.09 11.24 4.27
CA ASN A 52 1.30 10.82 5.65
C ASN A 52 2.65 10.11 5.86
N HIS A 53 3.00 9.18 4.96
CA HIS A 53 4.24 8.41 5.00
C HIS A 53 5.50 9.27 4.99
N PHE A 54 5.43 10.47 4.39
CA PHE A 54 6.54 11.44 4.29
C PHE A 54 6.34 12.71 5.11
N SER A 55 5.21 12.86 5.79
CA SER A 55 4.92 14.02 6.65
C SER A 55 5.92 14.14 7.80
N TYR A 56 6.09 15.33 8.39
CA TYR A 56 6.93 15.51 9.58
C TYR A 56 6.31 15.11 10.92
N ASN A 57 5.05 14.67 10.90
CA ASN A 57 4.40 14.08 12.05
C ASN A 57 4.80 12.60 12.23
N LYS A 58 5.68 12.33 13.20
CA LYS A 58 6.25 10.99 13.47
C LYS A 58 5.20 9.87 13.61
N ILE A 59 3.98 10.18 14.03
CA ILE A 59 2.90 9.18 14.19
C ILE A 59 2.48 8.62 12.83
N HIS A 60 2.51 9.43 11.77
CA HIS A 60 1.99 9.09 10.46
C HIS A 60 3.08 8.69 9.44
N SER A 61 4.35 9.05 9.68
CA SER A 61 5.47 8.87 8.74
C SER A 61 6.07 7.46 8.72
N GLN A 62 5.24 6.43 8.52
CA GLN A 62 5.66 5.04 8.72
C GLN A 62 6.79 4.59 7.80
N VAL A 63 6.78 4.99 6.52
CA VAL A 63 7.88 4.73 5.58
C VAL A 63 9.12 5.54 5.94
N ARG A 64 8.97 6.85 6.10
CA ARG A 64 10.09 7.75 6.39
C ARG A 64 10.85 7.36 7.65
N ASN A 65 10.13 7.00 8.71
CA ASN A 65 10.76 6.61 9.98
C ASN A 65 11.63 5.35 9.86
N LYS A 66 11.43 4.53 8.81
CA LYS A 66 12.15 3.27 8.59
C LYS A 66 13.28 3.38 7.56
N ILE A 67 13.37 4.50 6.84
CA ILE A 67 14.37 4.70 5.78
C ILE A 67 15.23 5.91 6.13
N THR A 68 16.47 5.64 6.53
CA THR A 68 17.48 6.70 6.71
C THR A 68 17.79 7.38 5.38
N ASN A 69 17.96 8.71 5.38
CA ASN A 69 18.18 9.54 4.19
C ASN A 69 17.12 9.30 3.11
N HIS A 70 15.85 9.24 3.53
CA HIS A 70 14.70 8.91 2.69
C HIS A 70 14.60 9.80 1.43
N GLU A 71 15.10 11.03 1.49
CA GLU A 71 15.14 12.00 0.39
C GLU A 71 16.05 11.61 -0.78
N LYS A 72 16.93 10.61 -0.60
CA LYS A 72 17.82 10.11 -1.66
C LYS A 72 17.19 9.01 -2.54
N TYR A 73 15.96 8.62 -2.24
CA TYR A 73 15.26 7.53 -2.92
C TYR A 73 14.15 8.07 -3.82
N GLU A 74 13.88 7.33 -4.89
CA GLU A 74 12.64 7.47 -5.65
C GLU A 74 11.62 6.47 -5.12
N TYR A 75 10.36 6.91 -5.04
CA TYR A 75 9.27 6.14 -4.46
C TYR A 75 8.17 5.87 -5.49
N THR A 76 7.84 4.59 -5.64
CA THR A 76 6.76 4.14 -6.51
C THR A 76 5.70 3.45 -5.66
N TYR A 77 4.42 3.74 -5.92
CA TYR A 77 3.29 3.08 -5.28
C TYR A 77 2.64 2.14 -6.29
N VAL A 78 2.58 0.85 -5.95
CA VAL A 78 1.81 -0.16 -6.68
C VAL A 78 0.58 -0.47 -5.85
N PHE A 79 -0.61 -0.33 -6.41
CA PHE A 79 -1.86 -0.47 -5.66
C PHE A 79 -2.99 -1.03 -6.52
N ASP A 80 -4.03 -1.52 -5.86
CA ASP A 80 -5.31 -1.85 -6.48
C ASP A 80 -6.44 -1.47 -5.49
N HIS A 81 -7.65 -1.33 -6.02
CA HIS A 81 -8.83 -0.95 -5.28
C HIS A 81 -9.72 -2.15 -4.93
N PHE A 82 -10.38 -2.08 -3.79
CA PHE A 82 -11.21 -3.14 -3.21
C PHE A 82 -12.64 -2.66 -2.93
N GLY A 83 -13.03 -1.50 -3.48
CA GLY A 83 -14.39 -1.00 -3.42
C GLY A 83 -14.48 0.45 -2.95
N GLU A 84 -15.60 1.08 -3.29
CA GLU A 84 -15.86 2.49 -3.02
C GLU A 84 -16.26 2.75 -1.57
N TYR A 85 -16.02 3.98 -1.10
CA TYR A 85 -16.64 4.49 0.12
C TYR A 85 -18.03 5.02 -0.24
N LEU A 86 -19.10 4.39 0.24
CA LEU A 86 -20.46 4.80 -0.07
C LEU A 86 -21.04 5.60 1.10
N GLU A 87 -21.74 6.71 0.79
CA GLU A 87 -22.28 7.61 1.82
C GLU A 87 -23.53 7.06 2.52
N ALA A 88 -24.20 6.05 1.97
CA ALA A 88 -25.41 5.48 2.55
C ALA A 88 -25.16 4.20 3.36
N GLU A 89 -23.89 3.82 3.59
CA GLU A 89 -23.55 2.57 4.27
C GLU A 89 -23.91 2.62 5.75
N SER A 90 -24.50 1.52 6.21
CA SER A 90 -24.61 1.21 7.62
C SER A 90 -23.23 0.98 8.25
N ASP A 91 -23.15 1.11 9.58
CA ASP A 91 -21.90 0.88 10.30
C ASP A 91 -21.39 -0.57 10.16
N ASP A 92 -22.28 -1.55 10.02
CA ASP A 92 -21.91 -2.95 9.80
C ASP A 92 -21.30 -3.20 8.42
N GLU A 93 -21.86 -2.61 7.36
CA GLU A 93 -21.30 -2.68 6.01
C GLU A 93 -19.92 -2.01 5.94
N ARG A 94 -19.80 -0.84 6.57
CA ARG A 94 -18.56 -0.11 6.70
C ARG A 94 -17.49 -0.92 7.43
N LYS A 95 -17.86 -1.52 8.57
CA LYS A 95 -16.96 -2.38 9.34
C LYS A 95 -16.51 -3.58 8.52
N LYS A 96 -17.41 -4.21 7.78
CA LYS A 96 -17.08 -5.34 6.90
C LYS A 96 -16.05 -4.96 5.82
N LYS A 97 -16.17 -3.78 5.20
CA LYS A 97 -15.17 -3.28 4.24
C LYS A 97 -13.82 -2.97 4.89
N ILE A 98 -13.84 -2.44 6.11
CA ILE A 98 -12.61 -2.20 6.89
C ILE A 98 -11.93 -3.53 7.21
N ASP A 99 -12.69 -4.55 7.61
CA ASP A 99 -12.16 -5.88 7.88
C ASP A 99 -11.62 -6.54 6.61
N GLU A 100 -12.31 -6.37 5.48
CA GLU A 100 -11.82 -6.82 4.17
C GLU A 100 -10.49 -6.15 3.81
N ILE A 101 -10.38 -4.81 3.90
CA ILE A 101 -9.13 -4.13 3.52
C ILE A 101 -7.98 -4.43 4.49
N ASN A 102 -8.28 -4.67 5.76
CA ASN A 102 -7.31 -5.16 6.73
C ASN A 102 -6.78 -6.53 6.31
N GLU A 103 -7.67 -7.43 5.88
CA GLU A 103 -7.28 -8.77 5.48
C GLU A 103 -6.48 -8.77 4.17
N MET A 104 -6.91 -7.98 3.19
CA MET A 104 -6.16 -7.84 1.93
C MET A 104 -4.76 -7.29 2.14
N GLU A 105 -4.56 -6.41 3.13
CA GLU A 105 -3.24 -5.90 3.50
C GLU A 105 -2.35 -6.99 4.08
N ARG A 106 -2.92 -7.88 4.91
CA ARG A 106 -2.21 -9.04 5.46
C ARG A 106 -1.83 -10.04 4.38
N CYS A 107 -2.78 -10.40 3.51
CA CYS A 107 -2.53 -11.29 2.37
C CYS A 107 -1.44 -10.74 1.46
N LEU A 108 -1.53 -9.44 1.10
CA LEU A 108 -0.50 -8.78 0.30
C LEU A 108 0.86 -8.86 0.99
N ASN A 109 0.92 -8.57 2.28
CA ASN A 109 2.16 -8.57 3.03
C ASN A 109 2.85 -9.94 2.99
N LYS A 110 2.09 -11.02 3.22
CA LYS A 110 2.61 -12.39 3.12
C LYS A 110 3.16 -12.69 1.72
N LYS A 111 2.44 -12.32 0.67
CA LYS A 111 2.93 -12.51 -0.70
C LYS A 111 4.18 -11.69 -1.01
N ILE A 112 4.29 -10.48 -0.49
CA ILE A 112 5.51 -9.69 -0.62
C ILE A 112 6.67 -10.29 0.17
N GLN A 113 6.43 -10.92 1.33
CA GLN A 113 7.48 -11.64 2.06
C GLN A 113 8.08 -12.80 1.25
N GLU A 114 7.26 -13.50 0.45
CA GLU A 114 7.71 -14.62 -0.40
C GLU A 114 8.76 -14.18 -1.44
N ILE A 115 8.77 -12.92 -1.86
CA ILE A 115 9.73 -12.36 -2.83
C ILE A 115 10.89 -11.60 -2.18
N THR A 116 10.97 -11.55 -0.85
CA THR A 116 12.07 -10.86 -0.16
C THR A 116 13.38 -11.62 -0.29
N THR A 117 14.48 -10.87 -0.36
CA THR A 117 15.85 -11.40 -0.48
C THR A 117 16.81 -10.47 0.26
N GLU A 118 18.12 -10.76 0.24
CA GLU A 118 19.13 -9.84 0.77
C GLU A 118 19.15 -8.46 0.08
N LYS A 119 18.68 -8.41 -1.18
CA LYS A 119 18.58 -7.18 -1.99
C LYS A 119 17.19 -6.54 -1.94
N ILE A 120 16.18 -7.27 -1.49
CA ILE A 120 14.77 -6.84 -1.44
C ILE A 120 14.28 -6.96 0.00
N VAL A 121 14.22 -5.83 0.71
CA VAL A 121 13.91 -5.79 2.14
C VAL A 121 12.50 -5.27 2.37
N LEU A 122 11.63 -6.07 2.99
CA LEU A 122 10.33 -5.61 3.47
C LEU A 122 10.48 -4.92 4.83
N LEU A 123 10.00 -3.68 4.93
CA LEU A 123 10.16 -2.81 6.10
C LEU A 123 9.16 -3.10 7.21
N ASN A 124 8.05 -3.77 6.90
CA ASN A 124 6.98 -4.08 7.86
C ASN A 124 6.48 -5.52 7.70
N PRO A 125 7.35 -6.52 7.89
CA PRO A 125 6.93 -7.92 7.78
C PRO A 125 5.82 -8.23 8.78
N LEU A 126 4.77 -8.88 8.30
CA LEU A 126 3.65 -9.34 9.07
C LEU A 126 4.04 -10.56 9.91
N LYS A 127 3.79 -10.47 11.22
CA LYS A 127 4.08 -11.54 12.17
C LYS A 127 2.97 -12.60 12.28
N ARG A 128 1.74 -12.25 11.92
CA ARG A 128 0.56 -13.13 11.98
C ARG A 128 0.19 -13.59 10.58
N ASP A 129 -0.60 -14.66 10.46
CA ASP A 129 -1.11 -15.07 9.17
C ASP A 129 -2.30 -14.23 8.70
N CYS A 130 -2.55 -14.32 7.39
CA CYS A 130 -3.78 -13.84 6.79
C CYS A 130 -4.90 -14.85 7.04
N ASP A 131 -6.05 -14.37 7.47
CA ASP A 131 -7.26 -15.16 7.63
C ASP A 131 -7.99 -15.21 6.28
N ASN A 132 -8.31 -16.40 5.76
CA ASN A 132 -8.92 -16.55 4.43
C ASN A 132 -10.41 -16.09 4.37
N THR A 133 -10.85 -15.23 5.29
CA THR A 133 -12.24 -14.81 5.47
C THR A 133 -12.79 -14.03 4.27
N PHE A 134 -11.95 -13.21 3.62
CA PHE A 134 -12.33 -12.38 2.46
C PHE A 134 -11.67 -12.86 1.16
N ASP A 135 -11.28 -14.13 1.13
CA ASP A 135 -10.41 -14.72 0.13
C ASP A 135 -11.17 -15.14 -1.13
N THR A 136 -11.73 -14.16 -1.84
CA THR A 136 -12.43 -14.38 -3.11
C THR A 136 -11.43 -14.53 -4.27
N PRO A 137 -11.77 -15.28 -5.34
CA PRO A 137 -10.90 -15.38 -6.52
C PRO A 137 -10.51 -14.01 -7.12
N LYS A 138 -11.45 -13.05 -7.10
CA LYS A 138 -11.21 -11.68 -7.56
C LYS A 138 -10.15 -10.99 -6.68
N ASN A 139 -10.28 -11.09 -5.36
CA ASN A 139 -9.35 -10.49 -4.42
C ASN A 139 -7.95 -11.11 -4.53
N LYS A 140 -7.85 -12.45 -4.62
CA LYS A 140 -6.59 -13.16 -4.91
C LYS A 140 -5.91 -12.61 -6.15
N GLN A 141 -6.67 -12.46 -7.23
CA GLN A 141 -6.11 -11.99 -8.49
C GLN A 141 -5.57 -10.56 -8.39
N LYS A 142 -6.26 -9.67 -7.67
CA LYS A 142 -5.77 -8.31 -7.39
C LYS A 142 -4.44 -8.32 -6.64
N ILE A 143 -4.33 -9.14 -5.59
CA ILE A 143 -3.08 -9.31 -4.83
C ILE A 143 -1.96 -9.82 -5.73
N ILE A 144 -2.22 -10.87 -6.52
CA ILE A 144 -1.23 -11.43 -7.47
C ILE A 144 -0.78 -10.37 -8.48
N ASN A 145 -1.70 -9.55 -8.99
CA ASN A 145 -1.36 -8.49 -9.94
C ASN A 145 -0.46 -7.42 -9.33
N ILE A 146 -0.70 -7.02 -8.07
CA ILE A 146 0.18 -6.11 -7.34
C ILE A 146 1.58 -6.74 -7.19
N VAL A 147 1.66 -7.99 -6.75
CA VAL A 147 2.95 -8.68 -6.54
C VAL A 147 3.74 -8.77 -7.83
N LYS A 148 3.12 -9.24 -8.93
CA LYS A 148 3.76 -9.28 -10.25
C LYS A 148 4.26 -7.91 -10.68
N LYS A 149 3.48 -6.87 -10.45
CA LYS A 149 3.88 -5.51 -10.81
C LYS A 149 5.05 -5.00 -9.96
N VAL A 150 5.11 -5.40 -8.69
CA VAL A 150 6.26 -5.13 -7.82
C VAL A 150 7.50 -5.86 -8.33
N GLU A 151 7.39 -7.16 -8.66
CA GLU A 151 8.48 -7.96 -9.23
C GLU A 151 9.04 -7.36 -10.53
N GLU A 152 8.17 -6.92 -11.44
CA GLU A 152 8.56 -6.22 -12.67
C GLU A 152 9.37 -4.95 -12.38
N LEU A 153 8.98 -4.18 -11.37
CA LEU A 153 9.63 -2.91 -11.05
C LEU A 153 10.95 -3.10 -10.30
N ILE A 154 11.10 -4.15 -9.50
CA ILE A 154 12.34 -4.44 -8.75
C ILE A 154 13.36 -5.28 -9.53
N GLY A 155 12.91 -6.05 -10.53
CA GLY A 155 13.75 -6.90 -11.37
C GLY A 155 14.25 -6.23 -12.66
N GLY A 156 13.77 -5.03 -12.96
CA GLY A 156 14.27 -4.17 -14.05
C GLY A 156 15.52 -3.37 -13.70
#